data_AF-A0A8B6CA88-F1
#
_entry.id   AF-A0A8B6CA88-F1
#
_cell.length_a   1.000
_cell.length_b   1.000
_cell.length_c   1.000
_cell.angle_alpha   90.00
_cell.angle_beta   90.00
_cell.angle_gamma   90.00
#
_symmetry.space_group_name_H-M   'P 1'
#
loop_
_entity.id
_entity.type
_entity.pdbx_description
1 polymer ?
#
loop_
_entity_poly.entity_id
_entity_poly.type
_entity_poly.pdbx_seq_one_letter_code
_entity_poly.pdbx_strand_id
1 'polypeptide(L)'
;MKGRYGNLLCYDTSVDLSIVPVISSVADKHEILCNKYSDVFNGIGKLKDEKVKIHIDGSVKPVIQPHRRIPFHIRKQVEAELEKLEKQDIIEKVDGPTPWVSPIVVAPKPKNKNEIRLCVDMREPNKGYFAFTSYYTNT
;
A
#
# COMPACT_ATOMS: atom_id res chain seq x y z
N MET A 1 -60.39 -18.81 -32.71
CA MET A 1 -59.17 -18.34 -32.03
C MET A 1 -59.46 -18.22 -30.54
N LYS A 2 -58.85 -19.04 -29.68
CA LYS A 2 -59.09 -18.96 -28.23
C LYS A 2 -58.19 -17.88 -27.64
N GLY A 3 -58.78 -16.79 -27.12
CA GLY A 3 -58.06 -15.78 -26.36
C GLY A 3 -57.55 -16.39 -25.05
N ARG A 4 -56.26 -16.25 -24.76
CA ARG A 4 -55.70 -16.59 -23.45
C ARG A 4 -56.24 -15.58 -22.42
N TYR A 5 -57.03 -16.06 -21.48
CA TYR A 5 -57.46 -15.27 -20.32
C TYR A 5 -56.27 -15.14 -19.35
N GLY A 6 -55.47 -14.10 -19.56
CA GLY A 6 -54.42 -13.68 -18.63
C GLY A 6 -54.65 -12.23 -18.24
N ASN A 7 -54.22 -11.84 -17.05
CA ASN A 7 -54.24 -10.44 -16.63
C ASN A 7 -53.50 -9.60 -17.66
N LEU A 8 -54.09 -8.45 -18.05
CA LEU A 8 -53.59 -7.59 -19.13
C LEU A 8 -52.13 -7.13 -18.90
N LEU A 9 -51.75 -7.02 -17.62
CA LEU A 9 -50.42 -6.64 -17.15
C LEU A 9 -49.74 -7.81 -16.41
N CYS A 10 -49.89 -9.03 -16.94
CA CYS A 10 -49.06 -10.16 -16.53
C CYS A 10 -47.58 -9.81 -16.72
N TYR A 11 -46.69 -10.44 -15.95
CA TYR A 11 -45.24 -10.28 -16.09
C TYR A 11 -44.81 -10.46 -17.56
N ASP A 12 -45.19 -11.57 -18.19
CA ASP A 12 -44.85 -11.86 -19.59
C ASP A 12 -45.32 -10.74 -20.53
N THR A 13 -46.57 -10.30 -20.38
CA THR A 13 -47.16 -9.25 -21.23
C THR A 13 -46.53 -7.87 -20.97
N SER A 14 -46.14 -7.59 -19.72
CA SER A 14 -45.50 -6.33 -19.32
C SER A 14 -44.05 -6.26 -19.81
N VAL A 15 -43.37 -7.41 -19.92
CA VAL A 15 -42.06 -7.55 -20.55
C VAL A 15 -42.18 -7.40 -22.06
N ASP A 16 -43.13 -8.10 -22.70
CA ASP A 16 -43.38 -8.02 -24.16
C ASP A 16 -43.75 -6.61 -24.62
N LEU A 17 -44.56 -5.90 -23.82
CA LEU A 17 -44.95 -4.51 -24.08
C LEU A 17 -43.89 -3.49 -23.63
N SER A 18 -42.76 -3.93 -23.06
CA SER A 18 -41.70 -3.07 -22.53
C SER A 18 -42.19 -2.03 -21.50
N ILE A 19 -43.27 -2.35 -20.78
CA ILE A 19 -43.84 -1.48 -19.72
C ILE A 19 -42.93 -1.50 -18.49
N VAL A 20 -42.26 -2.63 -18.23
CA VAL A 20 -41.31 -2.78 -17.13
C VAL A 20 -39.93 -3.14 -17.68
N PRO A 21 -38.89 -2.33 -17.45
CA PRO A 21 -37.53 -2.72 -17.77
C PRO A 21 -37.06 -3.80 -16.79
N VAL A 22 -36.92 -5.03 -17.27
CA VAL A 22 -36.31 -6.13 -16.50
C VAL A 22 -34.81 -6.03 -16.64
N ILE A 23 -34.15 -5.51 -15.61
CA ILE A 23 -32.69 -5.48 -15.52
C ILE A 23 -32.25 -6.81 -14.93
N SER A 24 -31.69 -7.69 -15.78
CA SER A 24 -31.27 -9.05 -15.39
C SER A 24 -29.94 -9.10 -14.64
N SER A 25 -29.13 -8.05 -14.72
CA SER A 25 -27.93 -7.92 -13.89
C SER A 25 -27.68 -6.46 -13.52
N VAL A 26 -27.48 -6.21 -12.23
CA VAL A 26 -26.85 -4.99 -11.76
C VAL A 26 -25.37 -5.26 -11.79
N ALA A 27 -24.66 -4.66 -12.75
CA ALA A 27 -23.20 -4.77 -12.80
C ALA A 27 -22.63 -4.29 -11.46
N ASP A 28 -21.74 -5.09 -10.89
CA ASP A 28 -21.21 -4.84 -9.56
C ASP A 28 -20.42 -3.53 -9.60
N LYS A 29 -20.95 -2.47 -8.96
CA LYS A 29 -20.40 -1.11 -9.05
C LYS A 29 -18.92 -1.09 -8.65
N HIS A 30 -18.53 -1.99 -7.76
CA HIS A 30 -17.17 -2.19 -7.32
C HIS A 30 -16.26 -2.65 -8.46
N GLU A 31 -16.67 -3.65 -9.23
CA GLU A 31 -15.88 -4.18 -10.35
C GLU A 31 -15.72 -3.13 -11.47
N ILE A 32 -16.78 -2.38 -11.76
CA ILE A 32 -16.72 -1.27 -12.72
C ILE A 32 -15.69 -0.21 -12.27
N LEU A 33 -15.68 0.14 -10.98
CA LEU A 33 -14.79 1.16 -10.45
C LEU A 33 -13.33 0.68 -10.43
N CYS A 34 -13.09 -0.55 -10.01
CA CYS A 34 -11.77 -1.17 -10.00
C CYS A 34 -11.19 -1.30 -11.41
N ASN A 35 -12.02 -1.65 -12.40
CA ASN A 35 -11.59 -1.73 -13.79
C ASN A 35 -11.32 -0.33 -14.37
N LYS A 36 -12.18 0.64 -14.05
CA LYS A 36 -12.05 2.02 -14.55
C LYS A 36 -10.81 2.75 -14.02
N TYR A 37 -10.44 2.53 -12.75
CA TYR A 37 -9.28 3.14 -12.10
C TYR A 37 -8.27 2.09 -11.64
N SER A 38 -7.99 1.13 -12.52
CA SER A 38 -7.12 -0.01 -12.21
C SER A 38 -5.72 0.42 -11.75
N ASP A 39 -5.22 1.55 -12.24
CA ASP A 39 -3.96 2.17 -11.82
C ASP A 39 -3.94 2.60 -10.35
N VAL A 40 -5.08 3.00 -9.78
CA VAL A 40 -5.22 3.41 -8.38
C VAL A 40 -5.26 2.22 -7.43
N PHE A 41 -5.81 1.09 -7.89
CA PHE A 41 -6.01 -0.10 -7.05
C PHE A 41 -4.89 -1.15 -7.15
N ASN A 42 -3.85 -0.90 -7.96
CA ASN A 42 -2.76 -1.83 -8.18
C ASN A 42 -1.41 -1.31 -7.65
N GLY A 43 -0.71 -2.15 -6.90
CA GLY A 43 0.63 -1.87 -6.39
C GLY A 43 0.66 -0.95 -5.16
N ILE A 44 1.86 -0.46 -4.83
CA ILE A 44 2.10 0.44 -3.68
C ILE A 44 1.97 1.91 -4.10
N GLY A 45 2.13 2.20 -5.39
CA GLY A 45 2.24 3.56 -5.92
C GLY A 45 3.61 4.19 -5.64
N LYS A 46 3.92 5.25 -6.39
CA LYS A 46 5.12 6.08 -6.20
C LYS A 46 4.71 7.53 -6.44
N LEU A 47 4.93 8.40 -5.45
CA LEU A 47 4.73 9.83 -5.64
C LEU A 47 5.76 10.32 -6.65
N LYS A 48 5.27 10.83 -7.79
CA LYS A 48 6.10 11.38 -8.85
C LYS A 48 6.32 12.88 -8.61
N ASP A 49 7.42 13.39 -9.14
CA ASP A 49 7.73 14.82 -9.26
C ASP A 49 7.98 15.59 -7.95
N GLU A 50 7.72 14.99 -6.79
CA GLU A 50 7.94 15.59 -5.47
C GLU A 50 8.98 14.83 -4.65
N LYS A 51 9.91 15.56 -4.02
CA LYS A 51 10.93 15.00 -3.12
C LYS A 51 10.65 15.44 -1.69
N VAL A 52 10.43 14.47 -0.80
CA VAL A 52 10.23 14.74 0.62
C VAL A 52 11.59 15.08 1.27
N LYS A 53 11.69 16.28 1.85
CA LYS A 53 12.84 16.68 2.67
C LYS A 53 12.55 16.43 4.14
N ILE A 54 13.37 15.58 4.76
CA ILE A 54 13.31 15.31 6.20
C ILE A 54 14.16 16.37 6.93
N HIS A 55 13.56 17.09 7.88
CA HIS A 55 14.23 18.11 8.66
C HIS A 55 14.87 17.49 9.90
N ILE A 56 16.18 17.65 10.05
CA ILE A 56 16.98 17.10 11.14
C ILE A 56 17.52 18.26 11.98
N ASP A 57 17.47 18.12 13.30
CA ASP A 57 18.14 19.02 14.24
C ASP A 57 19.66 18.84 14.14
N GLY A 58 20.34 19.91 13.69
CA GLY A 58 21.80 19.93 13.57
C GLY A 58 22.53 19.86 14.91
N SER A 59 21.83 20.05 16.04
CA SER A 59 22.40 19.85 17.37
C SER A 59 22.59 18.36 17.71
N VAL A 60 21.82 17.48 17.07
CA VAL A 60 21.83 16.04 17.36
C VAL A 60 22.95 15.36 16.59
N LYS A 61 23.85 14.71 17.34
CA LYS A 61 24.96 13.96 16.77
C LYS A 61 24.46 12.75 16.00
N PRO A 62 24.86 12.57 14.72
CA PRO A 62 24.56 11.37 13.97
C PRO A 62 25.08 10.10 14.63
N VAL A 63 24.27 9.04 14.58
CA VAL A 63 24.58 7.75 15.19
C VAL A 63 24.68 6.68 14.11
N ILE A 64 25.83 5.99 14.09
CA ILE A 64 26.05 4.79 13.30
C ILE A 64 25.87 3.60 14.23
N GLN A 65 24.76 2.89 14.09
CA GLN A 65 24.47 1.70 14.88
C GLN A 65 24.97 0.45 14.14
N PRO A 66 25.62 -0.50 14.85
CA PRO A 66 26.08 -1.73 14.23
C PRO A 66 24.91 -2.59 13.77
N HIS A 67 25.10 -3.31 12.66
CA HIS A 67 24.13 -4.27 12.16
C HIS A 67 23.91 -5.41 13.17
N ARG A 68 22.65 -5.81 13.40
CA ARG A 68 22.31 -6.91 14.31
C ARG A 68 22.51 -8.25 13.61
N ARG A 69 23.01 -9.25 14.34
CA ARG A 69 23.18 -10.60 13.79
C ARG A 69 21.83 -11.20 13.40
N ILE A 70 21.70 -11.58 12.13
CA ILE A 70 20.51 -12.26 11.61
C ILE A 70 20.66 -13.77 11.86
N PRO A 71 19.67 -14.43 12.49
CA PRO A 71 19.65 -15.89 12.61
C PRO A 71 19.74 -16.59 11.24
N PHE A 72 20.50 -17.68 11.18
CA PHE A 72 20.79 -18.36 9.91
C PHE A 72 19.52 -18.82 9.16
N HIS A 73 18.52 -19.31 9.89
CA HIS A 73 17.29 -19.84 9.30
C HIS A 73 16.42 -18.78 8.60
N ILE A 74 16.50 -17.50 9.00
CA ILE A 74 15.73 -16.41 8.35
C ILE A 74 16.55 -15.63 7.32
N ARG A 75 17.86 -15.86 7.21
CA ARG A 75 18.75 -15.07 6.36
C ARG A 75 18.28 -15.03 4.90
N LYS A 76 17.91 -16.19 4.34
CA LYS A 76 17.39 -16.27 2.96
C LYS A 76 16.10 -15.46 2.77
N GLN A 77 15.24 -15.41 3.78
CA GLN A 77 14.00 -14.65 3.73
C GLN A 77 14.29 -13.13 3.76
N VAL A 78 15.27 -12.71 4.56
CA VAL A 78 15.72 -11.31 4.61
C VAL A 78 16.31 -10.87 3.28
N GLU A 79 17.20 -11.69 2.70
CA GLU A 79 17.82 -11.41 1.40
C GLU A 79 16.75 -11.29 0.30
N ALA A 80 15.76 -12.19 0.26
CA ALA A 80 14.67 -12.16 -0.70
C ALA A 80 13.77 -10.91 -0.55
N GLU A 81 13.45 -10.49 0.68
CA GLU A 81 12.62 -9.29 0.89
C GLU A 81 13.40 -8.02 0.53
N LEU A 82 14.72 -7.96 0.81
CA LEU A 82 15.57 -6.85 0.37
C LEU A 82 15.62 -6.74 -1.16
N GLU A 83 15.84 -7.85 -1.86
CA GLU A 83 15.86 -7.88 -3.32
C GLU A 83 14.52 -7.46 -3.91
N LYS A 84 13.41 -7.88 -3.30
CA LYS A 84 12.06 -7.47 -3.69
C LYS A 84 11.84 -5.97 -3.52
N LEU A 85 12.25 -5.39 -2.37
CA LEU A 85 12.12 -3.96 -2.12
C LEU A 85 12.99 -3.11 -3.08
N GLU A 86 14.19 -3.60 -3.42
CA GLU A 86 15.06 -2.97 -4.42
C GLU A 86 14.42 -3.03 -5.83
N LYS A 87 13.89 -4.19 -6.24
CA LYS A 87 13.16 -4.34 -7.51
C LYS A 87 11.89 -3.49 -7.60
N GLN A 88 11.25 -3.23 -6.46
CA GLN A 88 10.08 -2.35 -6.37
C GLN A 88 10.45 -0.86 -6.29
N ASP A 89 11.74 -0.52 -6.34
CA ASP A 89 12.24 0.86 -6.29
C ASP A 89 11.80 1.60 -5.00
N ILE A 90 11.71 0.84 -3.90
CA ILE A 90 11.37 1.35 -2.56
C ILE A 90 12.65 1.70 -1.79
N ILE A 91 13.71 0.92 -1.99
CA ILE A 91 15.03 1.14 -1.41
C ILE A 91 16.09 1.10 -2.51
N GLU A 92 17.20 1.78 -2.26
CA GLU A 92 18.37 1.79 -3.15
C GLU A 92 19.65 1.49 -2.36
N LYS A 93 20.68 1.04 -3.09
CA LYS A 93 22.02 0.90 -2.51
C LYS A 93 22.65 2.28 -2.38
N VAL A 94 23.29 2.52 -1.24
CA VAL A 94 24.03 3.77 -0.99
C VAL A 94 25.52 3.48 -1.06
N ASP A 95 26.23 4.26 -1.88
CA ASP A 95 27.68 4.22 -1.96
C ASP A 95 28.32 5.21 -0.98
N GLY A 96 29.30 4.74 -0.21
CA GLY A 96 30.08 5.57 0.72
C GLY A 96 29.53 5.65 2.15
N PRO A 97 30.23 6.36 3.05
CA PRO A 97 29.86 6.46 4.44
C PRO A 97 28.65 7.38 4.64
N THR A 98 27.61 6.87 5.30
CA THR A 98 26.46 7.69 5.73
C THR A 98 26.60 8.11 7.19
N PRO A 99 26.16 9.33 7.55
CA PRO A 99 26.23 9.80 8.93
C PRO A 99 25.25 9.06 9.85
N TRP A 100 24.14 8.56 9.30
CA TRP A 100 23.11 7.82 10.01
C TRP A 100 23.04 6.39 9.49
N VAL A 101 23.17 5.41 10.38
CA VAL A 101 22.98 3.99 10.06
C VAL A 101 22.12 3.37 11.15
N SER A 102 20.99 2.81 10.76
CA SER A 102 20.07 2.10 11.65
C SER A 102 20.03 0.61 11.31
N PRO A 103 20.02 -0.27 12.31
CA PRO A 103 19.94 -1.70 12.07
C PRO A 103 18.53 -2.09 11.65
N ILE A 104 18.43 -3.19 10.90
CA ILE A 104 17.15 -3.83 10.60
C ILE A 104 16.71 -4.74 11.76
N VAL A 105 15.39 -4.87 11.90
CA VAL A 105 14.70 -5.76 12.82
C VAL A 105 13.76 -6.62 11.99
N VAL A 106 13.79 -7.93 12.24
CA VAL A 106 13.00 -8.90 11.48
C VAL A 106 11.93 -9.49 12.40
N ALA A 107 10.67 -9.36 12.02
CA ALA A 107 9.54 -9.92 12.76
C ALA A 107 8.76 -10.91 11.88
N PRO A 108 8.35 -12.08 12.39
CA PRO A 108 7.56 -13.03 11.61
C PRO A 108 6.15 -12.49 11.35
N LYS A 109 5.57 -12.77 10.17
CA LYS A 109 4.15 -12.49 9.93
C LYS A 109 3.28 -13.58 10.59
N PRO A 110 2.25 -13.21 11.36
CA PRO A 110 1.45 -14.20 12.11
C PRO A 110 0.66 -15.14 11.20
N LYS A 111 0.25 -14.68 10.01
CA LYS A 111 -0.56 -15.46 9.06
C LYS A 111 0.27 -16.35 8.12
N ASN A 112 1.55 -16.03 7.92
CA ASN A 112 2.43 -16.79 7.03
C ASN A 112 3.82 -16.94 7.67
N LYS A 113 4.12 -18.16 8.14
CA LYS A 113 5.37 -18.47 8.84
C LYS A 113 6.62 -18.32 7.96
N ASN A 114 6.46 -18.33 6.63
CA ASN A 114 7.56 -18.19 5.68
C ASN A 114 7.77 -16.74 5.25
N GLU A 115 6.95 -15.81 5.73
CA GLU A 115 7.08 -14.39 5.46
C GLU A 115 7.52 -13.60 6.69
N ILE A 116 8.31 -12.58 6.44
CA ILE A 116 8.83 -11.68 7.46
C ILE A 116 8.38 -10.24 7.21
N ARG A 117 8.46 -9.42 8.25
CA ARG A 117 8.43 -7.97 8.20
C ARG A 117 9.85 -7.47 8.41
N LEU A 118 10.37 -6.76 7.42
CA LEU A 118 11.62 -6.05 7.53
C LEU A 118 11.32 -4.65 8.07
N CYS A 119 11.84 -4.34 9.26
CA CYS A 119 11.64 -3.05 9.93
C CYS A 119 12.99 -2.38 10.15
N VAL A 120 13.03 -1.05 10.12
CA VAL A 120 14.23 -0.28 10.48
C VAL A 120 14.06 0.22 11.92
N ASP A 121 15.09 0.08 12.74
CA ASP A 121 15.10 0.59 14.11
C ASP A 121 15.33 2.12 14.12
N MET A 122 14.24 2.87 14.01
CA MET A 122 14.28 4.34 13.90
C MET A 122 14.44 5.07 15.25
N ARG A 123 14.74 4.36 16.35
CA ARG A 123 14.80 4.99 17.69
C ARG A 123 15.88 6.06 17.83
N GLU A 124 17.07 5.85 17.25
CA GLU A 124 18.14 6.86 17.27
C GLU A 124 17.90 8.00 16.28
N PRO A 125 17.57 7.74 14.99
CA PRO A 125 17.21 8.82 14.07
C PRO A 125 16.06 9.70 14.57
N ASN A 126 15.05 9.11 15.22
CA ASN A 126 13.89 9.85 15.71
C ASN A 126 14.19 10.86 16.81
N LYS A 127 15.32 10.75 17.51
CA LYS A 127 15.77 11.79 18.45
C LYS A 127 16.23 13.06 17.73
N GLY A 128 16.67 12.93 16.49
CA GLY A 128 17.15 14.02 15.64
C GLY A 128 16.07 14.68 14.78
N TYR A 129 14.85 14.13 14.73
CA TYR A 129 13.78 14.72 13.93
C TYR A 129 13.04 15.79 14.72
N PHE A 130 12.84 16.94 14.10
CA PHE A 130 11.76 17.81 14.49
C PHE A 130 10.46 17.06 14.14
N ALA A 131 9.69 16.65 15.15
CA ALA A 131 8.26 16.53 14.92
C ALA A 131 7.82 17.85 14.27
N PHE A 132 6.98 17.79 13.23
CA PHE A 132 6.29 18.96 12.71
C PHE A 132 5.53 19.61 13.87
N THR A 133 6.24 20.43 14.64
CA THR A 133 5.71 21.32 15.64
C THR A 133 5.14 22.43 14.79
N SER A 134 3.81 22.46 14.78
CA SER A 134 2.97 23.50 14.24
C SER A 134 3.58 24.88 14.46
N TYR A 135 4.28 25.40 13.46
CA TYR A 135 4.51 26.83 13.31
C TYR A 135 3.96 27.23 11.95
N TYR A 136 2.63 27.34 11.89
CA TYR A 136 2.05 28.52 11.26
C TYR A 136 2.48 29.70 12.14
N THR A 137 3.65 30.28 11.89
CA THR A 137 3.82 31.69 12.23
C THR A 137 3.28 32.46 11.06
N ASN A 138 2.10 33.07 11.26
CA ASN A 138 1.62 34.15 10.41
C ASN A 138 2.74 35.18 10.26
N THR A 139 3.20 35.35 9.02
CA THR A 139 3.68 36.61 8.48
C THR A 139 3.31 36.64 7.01
#